data_AF-X1BMU8-F1
#
_entry.id   AF-X1BMU8-F1
#
_cell.length_a   1.000
_cell.length_b   1.000
_cell.length_c   1.000
_cell.angle_alpha   90.00
_cell.angle_beta   90.00
_cell.angle_gamma   90.00
#
_symmetry.space_group_name_H-M   'P 1'
#
loop_
_entity.id
_entity.type
_entity.pdbx_description
1 polymer ?
#
loop_
_entity_poly.entity_id
_entity_poly.type
_entity_poly.pdbx_seq_one_letter_code
_entity_poly.pdbx_strand_id
1 'polypeptide(L)'
;SEVHRKVKIVNLPMTDPRWRKLAAKNIVELQKGYNPDLMALVNTYMRGACAAKPERTSAGMGMVLSRDIFNTDAMGFVTGGFQKITDALANKLDGKVMDGAGVTRVEENDGIVTTCYKKDGQEHIVKSKSAVMAVPPMIALKLLPGLPDWKKEAMEKVIYGPITIVSVFLKRNIPWKRFNGAISADTIFQGILDVTYDTEEDKNKDNPIIYNFVISIPASEKKEIETFLAKSDEEILEHTFKDFKRLIPDADIEKYITGTKVTRFPIGELELSPEYFLEALPELP
;
A
#
# COMPACT_ATOMS: atom_id res chain seq x y z
N SER A 1 -2.97 -30.76 7.34
CA SER A 1 -4.18 -30.08 7.86
C SER A 1 -4.96 -29.43 6.72
N GLU A 2 -6.23 -29.07 6.94
CA GLU A 2 -7.06 -28.34 5.97
C GLU A 2 -6.42 -27.01 5.55
N VAL A 3 -5.79 -26.31 6.49
CA VAL A 3 -5.03 -25.07 6.28
C VAL A 3 -3.88 -25.25 5.29
N HIS A 4 -3.09 -26.32 5.44
CA HIS A 4 -1.99 -26.61 4.50
C HIS A 4 -2.49 -26.88 3.07
N ARG A 5 -3.68 -27.49 2.90
CA ARG A 5 -4.29 -27.65 1.57
C ARG A 5 -4.72 -26.30 0.99
N LYS A 6 -5.27 -25.39 1.81
CA LYS A 6 -5.65 -24.02 1.38
C LYS A 6 -4.44 -23.17 1.00
N VAL A 7 -3.31 -23.34 1.67
CA VAL A 7 -2.04 -22.67 1.29
C VAL A 7 -1.54 -23.13 -0.10
N LYS A 8 -1.78 -24.38 -0.50
CA LYS A 8 -1.44 -24.80 -1.88
C LYS A 8 -2.37 -24.17 -2.92
N ILE A 9 -3.61 -23.83 -2.55
CA ILE A 9 -4.57 -23.18 -3.46
C ILE A 9 -4.12 -21.75 -3.79
N VAL A 10 -3.53 -21.01 -2.85
CA VAL A 10 -3.08 -19.63 -3.12
C VAL A 10 -1.91 -19.54 -4.10
N ASN A 11 -1.18 -20.64 -4.32
CA ASN A 11 -0.11 -20.70 -5.33
C ASN A 11 -0.61 -21.06 -6.74
N LEU A 12 -1.92 -21.32 -6.91
CA LEU A 12 -2.52 -21.55 -8.22
C LEU A 12 -2.74 -20.22 -8.95
N PRO A 13 -2.80 -20.23 -10.29
CA PRO A 13 -3.21 -19.05 -11.06
C PRO A 13 -4.56 -18.49 -10.57
N MET A 14 -4.73 -17.18 -10.61
CA MET A 14 -5.98 -16.52 -10.20
C MET A 14 -7.20 -16.96 -11.02
N THR A 15 -6.97 -17.49 -12.22
CA THR A 15 -8.00 -18.08 -13.09
C THR A 15 -8.46 -19.48 -12.65
N ASP A 16 -7.75 -20.16 -11.74
CA ASP A 16 -8.13 -21.50 -11.26
C ASP A 16 -9.43 -21.43 -10.44
N PRO A 17 -10.45 -22.28 -10.74
CA PRO A 17 -11.72 -22.26 -10.02
C PRO A 17 -11.60 -22.44 -8.50
N ARG A 18 -10.59 -23.18 -8.04
CA ARG A 18 -10.34 -23.37 -6.60
C ARG A 18 -9.82 -22.10 -5.95
N TRP A 19 -8.97 -21.36 -6.66
CA TRP A 19 -8.49 -20.06 -6.23
C TRP A 19 -9.65 -19.06 -6.18
N ARG A 20 -10.46 -18.96 -7.25
CA ARG A 20 -11.63 -18.05 -7.28
C ARG A 20 -12.64 -18.36 -6.19
N LYS A 21 -12.92 -19.64 -5.92
CA LYS A 21 -13.80 -20.07 -4.82
C LYS A 21 -13.25 -19.66 -3.45
N LEU A 22 -11.93 -19.69 -3.26
CA LEU A 22 -11.30 -19.22 -2.03
C LEU A 22 -11.37 -17.69 -1.95
N ALA A 23 -11.08 -16.98 -3.04
CA ALA A 23 -11.09 -15.53 -3.10
C ALA A 23 -12.49 -14.91 -2.90
N ALA A 24 -13.54 -15.65 -3.25
CA ALA A 24 -14.94 -15.27 -3.04
C ALA A 24 -15.37 -15.16 -1.57
N LYS A 25 -14.60 -15.73 -0.65
CA LYS A 25 -14.87 -15.70 0.79
C LYS A 25 -14.10 -14.55 1.43
N ASN A 26 -14.56 -14.07 2.58
CA ASN A 26 -13.72 -13.25 3.45
C ASN A 26 -12.82 -14.12 4.35
N ILE A 27 -11.73 -13.54 4.85
CA ILE A 27 -10.74 -14.26 5.66
C ILE A 27 -11.28 -14.71 7.03
N VAL A 28 -12.33 -14.06 7.56
CA VAL A 28 -12.88 -14.33 8.91
C VAL A 28 -13.34 -15.79 9.05
N GLU A 29 -13.91 -16.39 8.00
CA GLU A 29 -14.28 -17.81 8.03
C GLU A 29 -13.08 -18.73 8.27
N LEU A 30 -11.90 -18.38 7.76
CA LEU A 30 -10.67 -19.15 7.92
C LEU A 30 -9.98 -18.89 9.26
N GLN A 31 -10.34 -17.80 9.94
CA GLN A 31 -9.80 -17.40 11.24
C GLN A 31 -10.57 -18.00 12.43
N LYS A 32 -11.72 -18.63 12.18
CA LYS A 32 -12.52 -19.27 13.24
C LYS A 32 -11.72 -20.33 13.99
N GLY A 33 -11.71 -20.21 15.32
CA GLY A 33 -11.07 -21.17 16.22
C GLY A 33 -9.59 -20.87 16.54
N TYR A 34 -8.98 -19.85 15.93
CA TYR A 34 -7.67 -19.35 16.36
C TYR A 34 -7.78 -18.47 17.61
N ASN A 35 -6.67 -18.39 18.36
CA ASN A 35 -6.59 -17.55 19.55
C ASN A 35 -6.84 -16.06 19.18
N PRO A 36 -7.66 -15.31 19.96
CA PRO A 36 -7.94 -13.90 19.69
C PRO A 36 -6.70 -13.00 19.59
N ASP A 37 -5.68 -13.22 20.42
CA ASP A 37 -4.45 -12.42 20.43
C ASP A 37 -3.63 -12.63 19.15
N LEU A 38 -3.61 -13.86 18.65
CA LEU A 38 -3.01 -14.17 17.35
C LEU A 38 -3.76 -13.46 16.22
N MET A 39 -5.10 -13.46 16.28
CA MET A 39 -5.92 -12.79 15.26
C MET A 39 -5.81 -11.27 15.35
N ALA A 40 -5.63 -10.69 16.54
CA ALA A 40 -5.35 -9.27 16.69
C ALA A 40 -4.07 -8.89 15.92
N LEU A 41 -2.96 -9.62 16.14
CA LEU A 41 -1.71 -9.41 15.41
C LEU A 41 -1.89 -9.53 13.88
N VAL A 42 -2.51 -10.62 13.43
CA VAL A 42 -2.71 -10.90 11.98
C VAL A 42 -3.59 -9.83 11.34
N ASN A 43 -4.68 -9.44 11.99
CA ASN A 43 -5.63 -8.46 11.47
C ASN A 43 -5.03 -7.05 11.44
N THR A 44 -4.18 -6.70 12.40
CA THR A 44 -3.44 -5.43 12.37
C THR A 44 -2.47 -5.36 11.21
N TYR A 45 -1.69 -6.42 10.97
CA TYR A 45 -0.81 -6.48 9.81
C TYR A 45 -1.59 -6.33 8.50
N MET A 46 -2.66 -7.12 8.34
CA MET A 46 -3.50 -7.06 7.13
C MET A 46 -4.12 -5.67 6.92
N ARG A 47 -4.60 -5.02 7.99
CA ARG A 47 -5.08 -3.63 7.93
C ARG A 47 -4.00 -2.72 7.35
N GLY A 48 -2.75 -2.86 7.81
CA GLY A 48 -1.59 -2.13 7.26
C GLY A 48 -1.32 -2.43 5.78
N ALA A 49 -1.44 -3.69 5.37
CA ALA A 49 -1.04 -4.18 4.05
C ALA A 49 -2.10 -4.04 2.94
N CYS A 50 -3.38 -3.96 3.27
CA CYS A 50 -4.45 -3.85 2.26
C CYS A 50 -5.57 -2.86 2.61
N ALA A 51 -5.34 -1.99 3.61
CA ALA A 51 -6.29 -0.96 4.04
C ALA A 51 -7.75 -1.47 4.11
N ALA A 52 -7.94 -2.67 4.68
CA ALA A 52 -9.21 -3.36 4.74
C ALA A 52 -9.44 -3.97 6.13
N LYS A 53 -10.72 -4.08 6.52
CA LYS A 53 -11.13 -4.91 7.65
C LYS A 53 -11.07 -6.40 7.27
N PRO A 54 -10.89 -7.31 8.24
CA PRO A 54 -10.94 -8.75 7.97
C PRO A 54 -12.22 -9.20 7.22
N GLU A 55 -13.38 -8.64 7.54
CA GLU A 55 -14.65 -8.96 6.87
C GLU A 55 -14.68 -8.53 5.40
N ARG A 56 -13.85 -7.54 5.04
CA ARG A 56 -13.66 -7.01 3.69
C ARG A 56 -12.44 -7.59 2.98
N THR A 57 -11.59 -8.36 3.65
CA THR A 57 -10.40 -8.97 3.02
C THR A 57 -10.74 -10.33 2.42
N SER A 58 -10.44 -10.51 1.13
CA SER A 58 -10.57 -11.81 0.44
C SER A 58 -9.74 -12.89 1.14
N ALA A 59 -10.31 -14.09 1.32
CA ALA A 59 -9.64 -15.18 2.02
C ALA A 59 -8.40 -15.70 1.28
N GLY A 60 -8.41 -15.62 -0.05
CA GLY A 60 -7.23 -15.95 -0.87
C GLY A 60 -6.05 -15.04 -0.53
N MET A 61 -6.29 -13.73 -0.56
CA MET A 61 -5.24 -12.75 -0.24
C MET A 61 -4.91 -12.67 1.25
N GLY A 62 -5.90 -12.78 2.13
CA GLY A 62 -5.66 -12.81 3.58
C GLY A 62 -4.72 -13.94 3.98
N MET A 63 -4.80 -15.10 3.30
CA MET A 63 -3.84 -16.21 3.50
C MET A 63 -2.44 -15.89 2.98
N VAL A 64 -2.31 -15.19 1.86
CA VAL A 64 -1.01 -14.71 1.33
C VAL A 64 -0.38 -13.74 2.32
N LEU A 65 -1.12 -12.71 2.75
CA LEU A 65 -0.65 -11.70 3.70
C LEU A 65 -0.34 -12.32 5.07
N SER A 66 -1.13 -13.29 5.53
CA SER A 66 -0.84 -14.02 6.76
C SER A 66 0.49 -14.77 6.69
N ARG A 67 0.90 -15.24 5.50
CA ARG A 67 2.20 -15.90 5.31
C ARG A 67 3.35 -14.92 5.49
N ASP A 68 3.20 -13.68 5.05
CA ASP A 68 4.28 -12.67 5.12
C ASP A 68 4.69 -12.34 6.56
N ILE A 69 3.74 -12.42 7.51
CA ILE A 69 4.00 -12.24 8.94
C ILE A 69 4.99 -13.30 9.47
N PHE A 70 4.89 -14.53 8.96
CA PHE A 70 5.65 -15.68 9.47
C PHE A 70 6.80 -16.10 8.55
N ASN A 71 7.01 -15.42 7.44
CA ASN A 71 8.05 -15.74 6.45
C ASN A 71 8.79 -14.47 6.02
N THR A 72 9.42 -13.81 6.99
CA THR A 72 10.14 -12.55 6.82
C THR A 72 11.49 -12.71 6.12
N ASP A 73 12.00 -13.94 6.01
CA ASP A 73 13.32 -14.24 5.44
C ASP A 73 13.44 -13.88 3.94
N ALA A 74 12.30 -13.65 3.27
CA ALA A 74 12.22 -13.23 1.87
C ALA A 74 11.96 -11.72 1.69
N MET A 75 11.85 -10.93 2.77
CA MET A 75 11.66 -9.48 2.67
C MET A 75 13.01 -8.80 2.37
N GLY A 76 13.16 -8.33 1.13
CA GLY A 76 14.32 -7.56 0.69
C GLY A 76 13.98 -6.08 0.52
N PHE A 77 14.85 -5.20 1.04
CA PHE A 77 14.80 -3.76 0.79
C PHE A 77 15.91 -3.37 -0.19
N VAL A 78 15.68 -2.32 -0.99
CA VAL A 78 16.69 -1.79 -1.91
C VAL A 78 17.68 -0.93 -1.12
N THR A 79 18.97 -1.28 -1.17
CA THR A 79 20.05 -0.49 -0.55
C THR A 79 20.08 0.93 -1.11
N GLY A 80 19.93 1.93 -0.24
CA GLY A 80 19.77 3.34 -0.60
C GLY A 80 18.38 3.73 -1.10
N GLY A 81 17.36 2.90 -0.87
CA GLY A 81 15.94 3.24 -1.03
C GLY A 81 15.31 2.83 -2.37
N PHE A 82 13.99 2.65 -2.37
CA PHE A 82 13.21 2.24 -3.55
C PHE A 82 13.27 3.26 -4.71
N GLN A 83 13.59 4.54 -4.43
CA GLN A 83 13.79 5.56 -5.48
C GLN A 83 14.88 5.15 -6.49
N LYS A 84 15.89 4.38 -6.07
CA LYS A 84 16.92 3.88 -7.00
C LYS A 84 16.35 2.97 -8.08
N ILE A 85 15.27 2.23 -7.82
CA ILE A 85 14.61 1.43 -8.85
C ILE A 85 14.01 2.35 -9.90
N THR A 86 13.26 3.38 -9.48
CA THR A 86 12.60 4.32 -10.39
C THR A 86 13.62 5.16 -11.16
N ASP A 87 14.72 5.58 -10.53
CA ASP A 87 15.81 6.30 -11.19
C ASP A 87 16.51 5.40 -12.23
N ALA A 88 16.80 4.15 -11.88
CA ALA A 88 17.40 3.20 -12.82
C ALA A 88 16.48 2.91 -14.01
N LEU A 89 15.17 2.82 -13.79
CA LEU A 89 14.18 2.68 -14.86
C LEU A 89 14.14 3.92 -15.76
N ALA A 90 14.08 5.12 -15.18
CA ALA A 90 14.08 6.37 -15.93
C ALA A 90 15.35 6.50 -16.79
N ASN A 91 16.53 6.22 -16.21
CA ASN A 91 17.80 6.24 -16.92
C ASN A 91 17.86 5.25 -18.08
N LYS A 92 17.31 4.03 -17.92
CA LYS A 92 17.27 3.02 -18.99
C LYS A 92 16.31 3.37 -20.13
N LEU A 93 15.27 4.15 -19.84
CA LEU A 93 14.30 4.57 -20.85
C LEU A 93 14.83 5.74 -21.70
N ASP A 94 15.87 6.44 -21.25
CA ASP A 94 16.69 7.43 -21.99
C ASP A 94 15.92 8.27 -23.02
N GLY A 95 15.30 9.36 -22.55
CA GLY A 95 14.54 10.29 -23.41
C GLY A 95 13.18 9.78 -23.88
N LYS A 96 12.77 8.56 -23.53
CA LYS A 96 11.42 8.02 -23.82
C LYS A 96 10.39 8.34 -22.73
N VAL A 97 10.80 8.96 -21.63
CA VAL A 97 9.92 9.41 -20.55
C VAL A 97 9.74 10.91 -20.65
N MET A 98 8.50 11.36 -20.51
CA MET A 98 8.14 12.77 -20.48
C MET A 98 7.47 13.09 -19.15
N ASP A 99 8.14 13.88 -18.32
CA ASP A 99 7.59 14.44 -17.10
C ASP A 99 6.73 15.69 -17.38
N GLY A 100 5.91 16.11 -16.41
CA GLY A 100 5.06 17.30 -16.54
C GLY A 100 4.03 17.24 -17.68
N ALA A 101 3.85 16.08 -18.32
CA ALA A 101 2.92 15.85 -19.42
C ALA A 101 1.64 15.19 -18.91
N GLY A 102 0.66 15.99 -18.50
CA GLY A 102 -0.61 15.50 -17.99
C GLY A 102 -1.54 15.09 -19.14
N VAL A 103 -1.79 13.79 -19.30
CA VAL A 103 -2.81 13.29 -20.24
C VAL A 103 -4.18 13.81 -19.81
N THR A 104 -4.94 14.35 -20.76
CA THR A 104 -6.27 14.94 -20.54
C THR A 104 -7.38 14.12 -21.19
N ARG A 105 -7.10 13.40 -22.27
CA ARG A 105 -8.06 12.55 -22.97
C ARG A 105 -7.35 11.47 -23.79
N VAL A 106 -7.96 10.29 -23.85
CA VAL A 106 -7.56 9.19 -24.72
C VAL A 106 -8.80 8.67 -25.45
N GLU A 107 -8.71 8.55 -26.77
CA GLU A 107 -9.80 8.08 -27.63
C GLU A 107 -9.24 7.06 -28.62
N GLU A 108 -10.00 6.00 -28.90
CA GLU A 108 -9.67 5.02 -29.93
C GLU A 108 -10.71 5.13 -31.03
N ASN A 109 -10.25 5.26 -32.28
CA ASN A 109 -11.10 5.29 -33.46
C ASN A 109 -10.38 4.52 -34.58
N ASP A 110 -11.06 3.53 -35.16
CA ASP A 110 -10.59 2.73 -36.29
C ASP A 110 -9.17 2.15 -36.11
N GLY A 111 -8.85 1.66 -34.90
CA GLY A 111 -7.55 1.07 -34.57
C GLY A 111 -6.44 2.09 -34.31
N ILE A 112 -6.75 3.39 -34.24
CA ILE A 112 -5.81 4.46 -33.91
C ILE A 112 -6.19 5.05 -32.55
N VAL A 113 -5.25 5.00 -31.62
CA VAL A 113 -5.38 5.66 -30.31
C VAL A 113 -4.82 7.07 -30.39
N THR A 114 -5.67 8.05 -30.11
CA THR A 114 -5.32 9.46 -30.00
C THR A 114 -5.23 9.84 -28.53
N THR A 115 -4.05 10.31 -28.11
CA THR A 115 -3.78 10.77 -26.75
C THR A 115 -3.56 12.27 -26.75
N CYS A 116 -4.44 13.00 -26.06
CA CYS A 116 -4.29 14.42 -25.80
C CYS A 116 -3.62 14.61 -24.43
N TYR A 117 -2.61 15.47 -24.36
CA TYR A 117 -1.95 15.81 -23.10
C TYR A 117 -1.56 17.28 -23.07
N LYS A 118 -1.36 17.82 -21.86
CA LYS A 118 -0.85 19.16 -21.64
C LYS A 118 0.56 19.13 -21.07
N LYS A 119 1.45 19.94 -21.64
CA LYS A 119 2.80 20.20 -21.11
C LYS A 119 3.10 21.68 -21.27
N ASP A 120 3.66 22.30 -20.24
CA ASP A 120 4.03 23.72 -20.23
C ASP A 120 2.86 24.66 -20.65
N GLY A 121 1.64 24.29 -20.26
CA GLY A 121 0.40 25.02 -20.59
C GLY A 121 -0.13 24.83 -22.02
N GLN A 122 0.59 24.09 -22.87
CA GLN A 122 0.21 23.83 -24.26
C GLN A 122 -0.43 22.46 -24.41
N GLU A 123 -1.40 22.35 -25.32
CA GLU A 123 -2.04 21.08 -25.67
C GLU A 123 -1.28 20.39 -26.81
N HIS A 124 -1.07 19.10 -26.67
CA HIS A 124 -0.38 18.25 -27.63
C HIS A 124 -1.22 17.01 -27.92
N ILE A 125 -1.04 16.46 -29.12
CA ILE A 125 -1.74 15.26 -29.59
C ILE A 125 -0.72 14.27 -30.14
N VAL A 126 -0.82 13.02 -29.69
CA VAL A 126 -0.03 11.90 -30.22
C VAL A 126 -0.98 10.82 -30.72
N LYS A 127 -0.69 10.27 -31.90
CA LYS A 127 -1.40 9.12 -32.47
C LYS A 127 -0.53 7.88 -32.37
N SER A 128 -1.13 6.77 -31.97
CA SER A 128 -0.44 5.49 -31.76
C SER A 128 -1.32 4.31 -32.17
N LYS A 129 -0.72 3.14 -32.35
CA LYS A 129 -1.47 1.89 -32.61
C LYS A 129 -2.10 1.32 -31.34
N SER A 130 -1.59 1.68 -30.17
CA SER A 130 -2.00 1.17 -28.87
C SER A 130 -1.54 2.11 -27.77
N ALA A 131 -2.30 2.17 -26.67
CA ALA A 131 -1.90 2.85 -25.44
C ALA A 131 -2.05 1.91 -24.24
N VAL A 132 -1.16 2.05 -23.25
CA VAL A 132 -1.23 1.34 -21.98
C VAL A 132 -1.53 2.36 -20.89
N MET A 133 -2.65 2.17 -20.19
CA MET A 133 -3.04 3.03 -19.07
C MET A 133 -2.50 2.45 -17.77
N ALA A 134 -1.44 3.07 -17.25
CA ALA A 134 -0.84 2.73 -15.95
C ALA A 134 -1.27 3.69 -14.83
N VAL A 135 -2.43 4.33 -14.99
CA VAL A 135 -3.03 5.23 -14.00
C VAL A 135 -4.05 4.50 -13.14
N PRO A 136 -4.33 4.95 -11.92
CA PRO A 136 -5.40 4.38 -11.10
C PRO A 136 -6.77 4.40 -11.83
N PRO A 137 -7.68 3.44 -11.55
CA PRO A 137 -8.96 3.30 -12.25
C PRO A 137 -9.81 4.58 -12.28
N MET A 138 -9.89 5.31 -11.17
CA MET A 138 -10.65 6.57 -11.11
C MET A 138 -10.09 7.69 -12.00
N ILE A 139 -8.81 7.60 -12.37
CA ILE A 139 -8.17 8.49 -13.35
C ILE A 139 -8.44 7.96 -14.76
N ALA A 140 -8.31 6.66 -14.99
CA ALA A 140 -8.61 6.04 -16.29
C ALA A 140 -10.04 6.34 -16.75
N LEU A 141 -11.03 6.26 -15.87
CA LEU A 141 -12.44 6.60 -16.14
C LEU A 141 -12.63 8.03 -16.64
N LYS A 142 -11.82 8.99 -16.14
CA LYS A 142 -11.87 10.39 -16.58
C LYS A 142 -11.21 10.59 -17.94
N LEU A 143 -10.15 9.82 -18.22
CA LEU A 143 -9.35 9.97 -19.44
C LEU A 143 -9.95 9.22 -20.64
N LEU A 144 -10.75 8.18 -20.41
CA LEU A 144 -11.32 7.29 -21.43
C LEU A 144 -12.87 7.30 -21.39
N PRO A 145 -13.54 8.36 -21.86
CA PRO A 145 -15.01 8.44 -21.81
C PRO A 145 -15.71 7.34 -22.64
N GLY A 146 -15.05 6.84 -23.69
CA GLY A 146 -15.54 5.80 -24.58
C GLY A 146 -15.40 4.36 -24.06
N LEU A 147 -15.04 4.14 -22.79
CA LEU A 147 -14.97 2.78 -22.24
C LEU A 147 -16.34 2.07 -22.34
N PRO A 148 -16.38 0.77 -22.71
CA PRO A 148 -17.58 -0.05 -22.58
C PRO A 148 -18.10 -0.05 -21.14
N ASP A 149 -19.43 -0.09 -20.97
CA ASP A 149 -20.07 0.05 -19.67
C ASP A 149 -19.59 -0.99 -18.65
N TRP A 150 -19.42 -2.24 -19.06
CA TRP A 150 -18.90 -3.29 -18.17
C TRP A 150 -17.50 -2.98 -17.62
N LYS A 151 -16.62 -2.31 -18.40
CA LYS A 151 -15.29 -1.89 -17.92
C LYS A 151 -15.41 -0.72 -16.95
N LYS A 152 -16.33 0.20 -17.21
CA LYS A 152 -16.60 1.33 -16.32
C LYS A 152 -17.06 0.82 -14.96
N GLU A 153 -18.07 -0.04 -14.96
CA GLU A 153 -18.61 -0.67 -13.76
C GLU A 153 -17.54 -1.44 -12.97
N ALA A 154 -16.66 -2.19 -13.65
CA ALA A 154 -15.56 -2.89 -13.01
C ALA A 154 -14.55 -1.93 -12.34
N MET A 155 -14.17 -0.86 -13.05
CA MET A 155 -13.22 0.15 -12.53
C MET A 155 -13.81 0.97 -11.36
N GLU A 156 -15.10 1.27 -11.37
CA GLU A 156 -15.80 2.00 -10.31
C GLU A 156 -15.87 1.21 -8.99
N LYS A 157 -15.81 -0.13 -9.05
CA LYS A 157 -15.79 -1.00 -7.88
C LYS A 157 -14.42 -1.11 -7.22
N VAL A 158 -13.37 -0.53 -7.82
CA VAL A 158 -12.04 -0.54 -7.21
C VAL A 158 -11.96 0.52 -6.12
N ILE A 159 -11.83 0.05 -4.88
CA ILE A 159 -11.82 0.89 -3.68
C ILE A 159 -10.38 1.00 -3.14
N TYR A 160 -10.03 2.19 -2.67
CA TYR A 160 -8.74 2.48 -2.04
C TYR A 160 -8.96 3.01 -0.62
N GLY A 161 -8.10 2.61 0.31
CA GLY A 161 -7.99 3.20 1.63
C GLY A 161 -6.76 4.12 1.71
N PRO A 162 -6.78 5.14 2.59
CA PRO A 162 -5.63 6.02 2.74
C PRO A 162 -4.49 5.32 3.52
N ILE A 163 -3.27 5.71 3.17
CA ILE A 163 -2.06 5.41 3.95
C ILE A 163 -1.37 6.71 4.31
N THR A 164 -0.87 6.82 5.53
CA THR A 164 0.01 7.89 5.97
C THR A 164 1.25 7.30 6.59
N ILE A 165 2.41 7.80 6.17
CA ILE A 165 3.70 7.42 6.71
C ILE A 165 4.24 8.59 7.52
N VAL A 166 4.49 8.35 8.80
CA VAL A 166 5.23 9.28 9.65
C VAL A 166 6.68 8.81 9.71
N SER A 167 7.57 9.54 9.04
CA SER A 167 9.01 9.29 9.08
C SER A 167 9.63 10.13 10.20
N VAL A 168 10.38 9.48 11.09
CA VAL A 168 11.05 10.11 12.23
C VAL A 168 12.54 9.83 12.13
N PHE A 169 13.33 10.90 12.09
CA PHE A 169 14.78 10.85 11.97
C PHE A 169 15.39 11.02 13.37
N LEU A 170 16.14 10.05 13.83
CA LEU A 170 16.64 9.97 15.19
C LEU A 170 18.18 10.03 15.24
N LYS A 171 18.71 10.63 16.30
CA LYS A 171 20.10 10.44 16.72
C LYS A 171 20.35 8.96 17.01
N ARG A 172 21.59 8.48 16.84
CA ARG A 172 21.92 7.07 17.08
C ARG A 172 21.94 6.64 18.54
N ASN A 173 22.22 7.56 19.47
CA ASN A 173 22.41 7.26 20.88
C ASN A 173 21.08 7.13 21.64
N ILE A 174 20.14 6.37 21.09
CA ILE A 174 18.86 6.09 21.73
C ILE A 174 19.02 5.11 22.92
N PRO A 175 18.26 5.27 24.01
CA PRO A 175 18.38 4.44 25.21
C PRO A 175 17.63 3.11 25.14
N TRP A 176 16.81 2.88 24.10
CA TRP A 176 16.07 1.64 23.92
C TRP A 176 16.73 0.71 22.89
N LYS A 177 16.40 -0.58 22.97
CA LYS A 177 16.86 -1.58 22.00
C LYS A 177 16.18 -1.35 20.65
N ARG A 178 16.97 -1.30 19.58
CA ARG A 178 16.46 -1.25 18.20
C ARG A 178 15.79 -2.57 17.81
N PHE A 179 14.86 -2.47 16.87
CA PHE A 179 14.13 -3.58 16.25
C PHE A 179 13.95 -3.28 14.77
N ASN A 180 13.88 -4.31 13.93
CA ASN A 180 13.62 -4.13 12.50
C ASN A 180 12.18 -3.64 12.27
N GLY A 181 11.22 -4.26 12.95
CA GLY A 181 9.83 -3.80 12.92
C GLY A 181 9.04 -4.22 14.14
N ALA A 182 7.94 -3.52 14.37
CA ALA A 182 6.96 -3.81 15.41
C ALA A 182 5.55 -3.59 14.86
N ILE A 183 4.59 -4.39 15.32
CA ILE A 183 3.17 -4.29 14.94
C ILE A 183 2.37 -4.07 16.22
N SER A 184 1.36 -3.21 16.16
CA SER A 184 0.53 -2.93 17.33
C SER A 184 -0.94 -2.73 16.93
N ALA A 185 -1.81 -3.48 17.58
CA ALA A 185 -3.24 -3.49 17.30
C ALA A 185 -4.00 -2.31 17.93
N ASP A 186 -3.40 -1.69 18.94
CA ASP A 186 -4.06 -0.69 19.79
C ASP A 186 -3.39 0.67 19.66
N THR A 187 -2.83 1.02 18.49
CA THR A 187 -2.16 2.31 18.26
C THR A 187 -2.70 2.98 17.01
N ILE A 188 -2.47 4.29 16.86
CA ILE A 188 -2.83 5.03 15.66
C ILE A 188 -2.15 4.44 14.40
N PHE A 189 -0.92 3.95 14.55
CA PHE A 189 -0.19 3.21 13.53
C PHE A 189 -0.37 1.71 13.68
N GLN A 190 -0.32 0.97 12.58
CA GLN A 190 -0.40 -0.51 12.57
C GLN A 190 0.99 -1.13 12.75
N GLY A 191 2.03 -0.43 12.30
CA GLY A 191 3.39 -0.88 12.49
C GLY A 191 4.44 0.22 12.40
N ILE A 192 5.63 -0.12 12.87
CA ILE A 192 6.83 0.70 12.84
C ILE A 192 7.91 -0.12 12.14
N LEU A 193 8.64 0.49 11.22
CA LEU A 193 9.81 -0.10 10.58
C LEU A 193 11.04 0.78 10.83
N ASP A 194 12.13 0.19 11.30
CA ASP A 194 13.45 0.81 11.24
C ASP A 194 14.03 0.54 9.86
N VAL A 195 13.81 1.49 8.94
CA VAL A 195 14.25 1.35 7.54
C VAL A 195 15.75 1.48 7.35
N THR A 196 16.48 1.68 8.45
CA THR A 196 17.93 1.71 8.52
C THR A 196 18.51 0.51 9.26
N TYR A 197 17.70 -0.44 9.75
CA TYR A 197 18.21 -1.54 10.56
C TYR A 197 19.11 -2.48 9.76
N ASP A 198 20.37 -2.62 10.17
CA ASP A 198 21.35 -3.56 9.59
C ASP A 198 21.63 -3.35 8.09
N THR A 199 21.39 -2.14 7.58
CA THR A 199 21.76 -1.75 6.21
C THR A 199 23.23 -1.32 6.15
N GLU A 200 23.81 -1.20 4.94
CA GLU A 200 25.16 -0.63 4.79
C GLU A 200 25.20 0.82 5.29
N GLU A 201 24.13 1.60 5.05
CA GLU A 201 23.98 2.94 5.57
C GLU A 201 23.91 2.97 7.11
N ASP A 202 23.44 1.90 7.74
CA ASP A 202 23.42 1.74 9.20
C ASP A 202 24.82 1.68 9.81
N LYS A 203 25.81 1.19 9.06
CA LYS A 203 27.19 1.06 9.54
C LYS A 203 27.87 2.43 9.69
N ASN A 204 27.40 3.45 8.96
CA ASN A 204 27.89 4.81 9.10
C ASN A 204 27.23 5.50 10.31
N LYS A 205 28.03 5.76 11.36
CA LYS A 205 27.57 6.34 12.62
C LYS A 205 27.05 7.78 12.51
N ASP A 206 27.35 8.48 11.41
CA ASP A 206 26.87 9.84 11.17
C ASP A 206 25.46 9.87 10.57
N ASN A 207 25.01 8.74 10.00
CA ASN A 207 23.66 8.64 9.47
C ASN A 207 22.63 8.53 10.63
N PRO A 208 21.45 9.17 10.50
CA PRO A 208 20.38 9.03 11.47
C PRO A 208 19.76 7.62 11.41
N ILE A 209 19.12 7.22 12.51
CA ILE A 209 18.16 6.11 12.49
C ILE A 209 16.85 6.66 11.93
N ILE A 210 16.15 5.89 11.08
CA ILE A 210 14.87 6.33 10.52
C ILE A 210 13.78 5.32 10.87
N TYR A 211 12.78 5.78 11.61
CA TYR A 211 11.56 5.03 11.89
C TYR A 211 10.42 5.50 11.00
N ASN A 212 9.78 4.56 10.31
CA ASN A 212 8.55 4.80 9.56
C ASN A 212 7.38 4.17 10.31
N PHE A 213 6.45 5.00 10.78
CA PHE A 213 5.18 4.57 11.34
C PHE A 213 4.15 4.51 10.22
N VAL A 214 3.55 3.34 10.02
CA VAL A 214 2.55 3.09 8.98
C VAL A 214 1.16 3.23 9.59
N ILE A 215 0.40 4.21 9.11
CA ILE A 215 -0.99 4.44 9.50
C ILE A 215 -1.87 4.18 8.29
N SER A 216 -2.74 3.18 8.36
CA SER A 216 -3.74 2.87 7.36
C SER A 216 -5.13 2.85 7.98
N ILE A 217 -6.11 3.31 7.22
CA ILE A 217 -7.51 3.29 7.65
C ILE A 217 -8.29 2.44 6.66
N PRO A 218 -9.10 1.47 7.11
CA PRO A 218 -9.88 0.65 6.20
C PRO A 218 -10.74 1.51 5.28
N ALA A 219 -10.77 1.20 3.98
CA ALA A 219 -11.51 2.00 3.01
C ALA A 219 -13.02 2.12 3.31
N SER A 220 -13.58 1.12 4.00
CA SER A 220 -14.95 1.14 4.49
C SER A 220 -15.23 2.21 5.57
N GLU A 221 -14.20 2.72 6.26
CA GLU A 221 -14.32 3.63 7.41
C GLU A 221 -14.33 5.11 7.02
N LYS A 222 -15.28 5.49 6.16
CA LYS A 222 -15.34 6.84 5.56
C LYS A 222 -15.22 8.00 6.57
N LYS A 223 -15.91 7.90 7.70
CA LYS A 223 -15.89 8.94 8.74
C LYS A 223 -14.52 9.02 9.46
N GLU A 224 -13.88 7.89 9.72
CA GLU A 224 -12.53 7.86 10.31
C GLU A 224 -11.53 8.45 9.33
N ILE A 225 -11.65 8.12 8.03
CA ILE A 225 -10.84 8.69 6.95
C ILE A 225 -10.98 10.22 6.90
N GLU A 226 -12.21 10.72 6.82
CA GLU A 226 -12.48 12.17 6.79
C GLU A 226 -11.90 12.88 8.02
N THR A 227 -12.13 12.31 9.21
CA THR A 227 -11.66 12.87 10.48
C THR A 227 -10.13 12.87 10.55
N PHE A 228 -9.49 11.80 10.10
CA PHE A 228 -8.04 11.67 10.13
C PHE A 228 -7.35 12.56 9.10
N LEU A 229 -7.86 12.61 7.87
CA LEU A 229 -7.28 13.45 6.81
C LEU A 229 -7.42 14.95 7.10
N ALA A 230 -8.37 15.35 7.95
CA ALA A 230 -8.52 16.72 8.43
C ALA A 230 -7.49 17.13 9.49
N LYS A 231 -6.76 16.19 10.11
CA LYS A 231 -5.76 16.48 11.14
C LYS A 231 -4.56 17.22 10.57
N SER A 232 -3.96 18.09 11.39
CA SER A 232 -2.65 18.67 11.08
C SER A 232 -1.53 17.62 11.19
N ASP A 233 -0.38 17.89 10.59
CA ASP A 233 0.78 16.99 10.74
C ASP A 233 1.24 16.93 12.21
N GLU A 234 1.15 18.04 12.94
CA GLU A 234 1.46 18.15 14.36
C GLU A 234 0.56 17.26 15.22
N GLU A 235 -0.75 17.25 14.96
CA GLU A 235 -1.69 16.35 15.67
C GLU A 235 -1.36 14.87 15.40
N ILE A 236 -1.04 14.51 14.15
CA ILE A 236 -0.67 13.14 13.79
C ILE A 236 0.61 12.73 14.50
N LEU A 237 1.62 13.62 14.56
CA LEU A 237 2.88 13.39 15.26
C LEU A 237 2.65 13.21 16.77
N GLU A 238 1.86 14.08 17.41
CA GLU A 238 1.55 14.01 18.84
C GLU A 238 0.91 12.66 19.19
N HIS A 239 -0.12 12.25 18.44
CA HIS A 239 -0.77 10.95 18.65
C HIS A 239 0.20 9.78 18.42
N THR A 240 1.03 9.86 17.37
CA THR A 240 2.02 8.82 17.05
C THR A 240 3.04 8.66 18.17
N PHE A 241 3.58 9.75 18.71
CA PHE A 241 4.60 9.71 19.77
C PHE A 241 4.02 9.31 21.11
N LYS A 242 2.80 9.75 21.43
CA LYS A 242 2.06 9.28 22.60
C LYS A 242 1.91 7.75 22.59
N ASP A 243 1.52 7.20 21.45
CA ASP A 243 1.37 5.75 21.29
C ASP A 243 2.70 5.00 21.28
N PHE A 244 3.73 5.56 20.64
CA PHE A 244 5.09 5.00 20.70
C PHE A 244 5.61 4.90 22.14
N LYS A 245 5.46 5.97 22.93
CA LYS A 245 5.85 5.99 24.33
C LYS A 245 5.09 4.98 25.17
N ARG A 246 3.83 4.68 24.84
CA ARG A 246 3.10 3.60 25.52
C ARG A 246 3.65 2.21 25.19
N LEU A 247 4.06 1.97 23.94
CA LEU A 247 4.68 0.71 23.53
C LEU A 247 6.09 0.53 24.09
N ILE A 248 6.85 1.63 24.20
CA ILE A 248 8.22 1.64 24.70
C ILE A 248 8.33 2.74 25.77
N PRO A 249 7.92 2.45 27.04
CA PRO A 249 7.82 3.45 28.11
C PRO A 249 9.08 4.26 28.38
N ASP A 250 10.25 3.62 28.24
CA ASP A 250 11.55 4.25 28.46
C ASP A 250 12.03 5.08 27.26
N ALA A 251 11.27 5.07 26.15
CA ALA A 251 11.61 5.81 24.94
C ALA A 251 11.00 7.22 24.96
N ASP A 252 11.80 8.17 25.41
CA ASP A 252 11.54 9.60 25.20
C ASP A 252 11.98 10.00 23.79
N ILE A 253 11.24 9.51 22.78
CA ILE A 253 11.63 9.61 21.37
C ILE A 253 11.92 11.05 20.94
N GLU A 254 11.14 11.99 21.44
CA GLU A 254 11.19 13.42 21.10
C GLU A 254 12.58 14.04 21.36
N LYS A 255 13.29 13.60 22.40
CA LYS A 255 14.67 14.07 22.71
C LYS A 255 15.71 13.70 21.66
N TYR A 256 15.42 12.66 20.88
CA TYR A 256 16.33 12.10 19.88
C TYR A 256 15.93 12.49 18.46
N ILE A 257 14.78 13.13 18.26
CA ILE A 257 14.33 13.60 16.95
C ILE A 257 15.30 14.68 16.42
N THR A 258 15.71 14.49 15.18
CA THR A 258 16.47 15.44 14.35
C THR A 258 15.63 15.99 13.20
N GLY A 259 14.54 15.30 12.86
CA GLY A 259 13.56 15.73 11.87
C GLY A 259 12.36 14.78 11.83
N THR A 260 11.27 15.27 11.24
CA THR A 260 10.06 14.48 10.99
C THR A 260 9.52 14.80 9.59
N LYS A 261 8.78 13.85 9.01
CA LYS A 261 8.02 14.07 7.78
C LYS A 261 6.76 13.23 7.80
N VAL A 262 5.61 13.87 7.63
CA VAL A 262 4.33 13.18 7.41
C VAL A 262 4.07 13.13 5.90
N THR A 263 3.92 11.94 5.35
CA THR A 263 3.58 11.74 3.94
C THR A 263 2.22 11.09 3.85
N ARG A 264 1.27 11.77 3.18
CA ARG A 264 -0.12 11.35 3.09
C ARG A 264 -0.43 10.82 1.70
N PHE A 265 -1.07 9.66 1.65
CA PHE A 265 -1.60 9.04 0.43
C PHE A 265 -3.12 8.85 0.62
N PRO A 266 -3.95 9.86 0.32
CA PRO A 266 -5.40 9.77 0.48
C PRO A 266 -6.03 8.65 -0.37
N ILE A 267 -5.41 8.38 -1.52
CA ILE A 267 -5.65 7.21 -2.36
C ILE A 267 -4.37 6.38 -2.22
N GLY A 268 -4.32 5.55 -1.18
CA GLY A 268 -3.15 4.76 -0.83
C GLY A 268 -3.24 3.37 -1.42
N GLU A 269 -3.70 2.43 -0.60
CA GLU A 269 -3.67 1.00 -0.92
C GLU A 269 -5.04 0.48 -1.35
N LEU A 270 -5.03 -0.57 -2.16
CA LEU A 270 -6.24 -1.23 -2.64
C LEU A 270 -6.92 -2.03 -1.52
N GLU A 271 -8.25 -1.89 -1.40
CA GLU A 271 -9.05 -2.83 -0.62
C GLU A 271 -9.10 -4.17 -1.38
N LEU A 272 -8.33 -5.16 -0.93
CA LEU A 272 -8.24 -6.50 -1.55
C LEU A 272 -9.44 -7.38 -1.17
N SER A 273 -10.63 -6.94 -1.57
CA SER A 273 -11.90 -7.57 -1.26
C SER A 273 -12.27 -8.73 -2.20
N PRO A 274 -13.22 -9.59 -1.81
CA PRO A 274 -13.77 -10.57 -2.75
C PRO A 274 -14.27 -9.93 -4.05
N GLU A 275 -14.93 -8.76 -3.97
CA GLU A 275 -15.47 -8.06 -5.14
C GLU A 275 -14.34 -7.54 -6.05
N TYR A 276 -13.20 -7.12 -5.50
CA TYR A 276 -12.03 -6.74 -6.30
C TYR A 276 -11.58 -7.87 -7.23
N PHE A 277 -11.53 -9.11 -6.73
CA PHE A 277 -11.05 -10.26 -7.51
C PHE A 277 -12.09 -10.87 -8.43
N LEU A 278 -13.38 -10.70 -8.15
CA LEU A 278 -14.44 -11.35 -8.90
C LEU A 278 -15.17 -10.41 -9.86
N GLU A 279 -15.28 -9.13 -9.50
CA GLU A 279 -16.10 -8.16 -10.21
C GLU A 279 -15.27 -7.05 -10.86
N ALA A 280 -14.18 -6.62 -10.22
CA ALA A 280 -13.29 -5.61 -10.81
C ALA A 280 -12.26 -6.21 -11.79
N LEU A 281 -11.94 -7.50 -11.62
CA LEU A 281 -11.02 -8.27 -12.47
C LEU A 281 -11.69 -9.55 -13.03
N PRO A 282 -12.85 -9.46 -13.70
CA PRO A 282 -13.59 -10.66 -14.12
C PRO A 282 -12.81 -11.48 -15.16
N GLU A 283 -12.00 -10.82 -15.99
CA GLU A 283 -11.24 -11.41 -17.11
C GLU A 283 -9.75 -11.03 -17.09
N LEU A 284 -9.07 -11.21 -15.96
CA LEU A 284 -7.62 -11.41 -16.06
C LEU A 284 -7.40 -12.82 -16.67
N PRO A 285 -6.82 -12.95 -17.88
CA PRO A 285 -6.39 -14.24 -18.40
C PRO A 285 -5.32 -14.89 -17.50
#